data_AF-A0A9P6T4U4-F1
#
_entry.id   AF-A0A9P6T4U4-F1
#
_cell.length_a   1.000
_cell.length_b   1.000
_cell.length_c   1.000
_cell.angle_alpha   90.00
_cell.angle_beta   90.00
_cell.angle_gamma   90.00
#
_symmetry.space_group_name_H-M   'P 1'
#
loop_
_entity.id
_entity.type
_entity.pdbx_description
1 polymer ?
#
loop_
_entity_poly.entity_id
_entity_poly.type
_entity_poly.pdbx_seq_one_letter_code
_entity_poly.pdbx_strand_id
1 'polypeptide(L)'
;MTDLIEADPTLYLDEICDSMYNDTGVFVSFSTIADDLKECLKLTWKKVQKVHPSQSPVKWEEYIDSIADLQPEMLVFSDESAIVQWELYCNYG
;
A
#
# COMPACT_ATOMS: atom_id res chain seq x y z
N MET A 1 -2.71 6.66 22.86
CA MET A 1 -2.20 6.50 21.48
C MET A 1 -2.34 5.05 21.02
N THR A 2 -1.84 4.06 21.77
CA THR A 2 -1.98 2.63 21.43
C THR A 2 -3.43 2.22 21.24
N ASP A 3 -4.31 2.61 22.17
CA ASP A 3 -5.72 2.23 22.14
C ASP A 3 -6.46 2.78 20.90
N LEU A 4 -6.03 3.94 20.38
CA LEU A 4 -6.56 4.56 19.17
C LEU A 4 -6.18 3.74 17.93
N ILE A 5 -4.91 3.31 17.84
CA ILE A 5 -4.40 2.53 16.71
C ILE A 5 -4.93 1.10 16.74
N GLU A 6 -5.14 0.53 17.93
CA GLU A 6 -5.77 -0.78 18.08
C GLU A 6 -7.24 -0.76 17.68
N ALA A 7 -7.95 0.35 17.93
CA ALA A 7 -9.34 0.51 17.52
C ALA A 7 -9.48 0.70 15.99
N ASP A 8 -8.59 1.48 15.38
CA ASP A 8 -8.53 1.67 13.92
C ASP A 8 -7.07 1.77 13.41
N PRO A 9 -6.52 0.69 12.82
CA PRO A 9 -5.16 0.68 12.30
C PRO A 9 -5.03 1.34 10.92
N THR A 10 -6.12 1.86 10.34
CA THR A 10 -6.13 2.49 9.01
C THR A 10 -5.99 4.00 9.05
N LEU A 11 -5.95 4.58 10.25
CA LEU A 11 -5.81 6.02 10.45
C LEU A 11 -4.55 6.59 9.79
N TYR A 12 -4.74 7.75 9.16
CA TYR A 12 -3.65 8.56 8.67
C TYR A 12 -2.96 9.33 9.81
N LEU A 13 -1.73 9.79 9.57
CA LEU A 13 -0.93 10.47 10.59
C LEU A 13 -1.58 11.77 11.09
N ASP A 14 -2.33 12.48 10.24
CA ASP A 14 -3.11 13.68 10.59
C ASP A 14 -4.29 13.37 11.48
N GLU A 15 -5.00 12.29 11.21
CA GLU A 15 -6.10 11.83 12.06
C GLU A 15 -5.58 11.43 13.46
N ILE A 16 -4.41 10.80 13.53
CA ILE A 16 -3.76 10.46 14.81
C ILE A 16 -3.34 11.74 15.56
N CYS A 17 -2.72 12.70 14.89
CA CYS A 17 -2.34 13.99 15.50
C CYS A 17 -3.55 14.74 16.04
N ASP A 18 -4.63 14.83 15.26
CA ASP A 18 -5.85 15.53 15.64
C ASP A 18 -6.56 14.84 16.81
N SER A 19 -6.65 13.51 16.79
CA SER A 19 -7.21 12.76 17.92
C SER A 19 -6.39 12.96 19.19
N MET A 20 -5.06 12.93 19.11
CA MET A 20 -4.22 13.18 20.28
C MET A 20 -4.36 14.60 20.82
N TYR A 21 -4.48 15.60 19.94
CA TYR A 21 -4.73 16.98 20.35
C TYR A 21 -6.09 17.12 21.04
N ASN A 22 -7.14 16.51 20.49
CA ASN A 22 -8.48 16.56 21.07
C ASN A 22 -8.54 15.89 22.45
N ASP A 23 -7.79 14.80 22.66
CA ASP A 23 -7.79 14.06 23.92
C ASP A 23 -6.91 14.70 25.01
N THR A 24 -5.75 15.25 24.63
CA THR A 24 -4.72 15.70 25.58
C THR A 24 -4.50 17.21 25.60
N GLY A 25 -5.00 17.93 24.60
CA GLY A 25 -4.72 19.36 24.38
C GLY A 25 -3.30 19.65 23.92
N VAL A 26 -2.48 18.62 23.69
CA VAL A 26 -1.07 18.76 23.30
C VAL A 26 -0.92 18.55 21.80
N PHE A 27 -0.34 19.54 21.12
CA PHE A 27 0.04 19.40 19.73
C PHE A 27 1.35 18.65 19.62
N VAL A 28 1.33 17.53 18.89
CA VAL A 28 2.51 16.71 18.61
C VAL A 28 2.79 16.78 17.11
N SER A 29 4.06 16.97 16.74
CA SER A 29 4.43 17.06 15.33
C SER A 29 4.29 15.72 14.61
N PHE A 30 4.03 15.76 13.29
CA PHE A 30 3.98 14.57 12.44
C PHE A 30 5.23 13.69 12.55
N SER A 31 6.42 14.30 12.58
CA SER A 31 7.67 13.57 12.72
C SER A 31 7.77 12.86 14.06
N THR A 32 7.35 13.53 15.14
CA THR A 32 7.35 12.93 16.48
C THR A 32 6.39 11.75 16.55
N ILE A 33 5.17 11.86 16.01
CA ILE A 33 4.24 10.72 15.97
C ILE A 33 4.78 9.60 15.08
N ALA A 34 5.31 9.91 13.90
CA ALA A 34 5.87 8.89 13.01
C ALA A 34 7.05 8.14 13.66
N ASP A 35 7.93 8.86 14.35
CA ASP A 35 9.05 8.29 15.08
C ASP A 35 8.57 7.44 16.26
N ASP A 36 7.56 7.88 17.03
CA ASP A 36 7.00 7.08 18.13
C ASP A 36 6.32 5.79 17.63
N LEU A 37 5.54 5.87 16.55
CA LEU A 37 4.90 4.70 15.94
C LEU A 37 5.96 3.66 15.51
N LYS A 38 7.06 4.13 14.92
CA LYS A 38 8.11 3.26 14.38
C LYS A 38 9.06 2.76 15.45
N GLU A 39 9.58 3.64 16.29
CA GLU A 39 10.67 3.36 17.22
C GLU A 39 10.18 2.88 18.58
N CYS A 40 9.10 3.46 19.10
CA CYS A 40 8.55 3.07 20.39
C CYS A 40 7.57 1.90 20.26
N LEU A 41 6.67 1.95 19.29
CA LEU A 41 5.63 0.92 19.10
C LEU A 41 6.02 -0.19 18.11
N LYS A 42 7.16 -0.06 17.42
CA LYS A 42 7.65 -1.04 16.42
C LYS A 42 6.63 -1.34 15.31
N LEU A 43 5.77 -0.37 15.00
CA LEU A 43 4.80 -0.48 13.92
C LEU A 43 5.46 -0.14 12.59
N THR A 44 5.03 -0.83 11.54
CA THR A 44 5.50 -0.59 10.17
C THR A 44 4.32 -0.14 9.31
N TRP A 45 4.56 0.87 8.47
CA TRP A 45 3.54 1.35 7.56
C TRP A 45 3.43 0.40 6.37
N LYS A 46 2.34 -0.37 6.32
CA LYS A 46 2.06 -1.22 5.15
C LYS A 46 1.37 -0.35 4.11
N LYS A 47 2.11 -0.01 3.06
CA LYS A 47 1.52 0.67 1.89
C LYS A 47 0.42 -0.25 1.32
N VAL A 48 -0.82 0.25 1.31
CA VAL A 48 -1.94 -0.47 0.71
C VAL A 48 -1.60 -0.72 -0.76
N GLN A 49 -1.63 -1.99 -1.16
CA GLN A 49 -1.34 -2.38 -2.53
C GLN A 49 -2.37 -1.69 -3.43
N LYS A 50 -1.90 -0.92 -4.42
CA LYS A 50 -2.78 -0.35 -5.44
C LYS A 50 -3.21 -1.49 -6.36
N VAL A 51 -4.33 -2.11 -6.02
CA VAL A 51 -4.95 -3.16 -6.83
C VAL A 51 -5.46 -2.52 -8.12
N HIS A 52 -5.21 -3.15 -9.27
CA HIS A 52 -5.78 -2.65 -10.52
C HIS A 52 -7.32 -2.75 -10.45
N PRO A 53 -8.09 -1.71 -10.81
CA PRO A 53 -9.56 -1.71 -10.64
C PRO A 53 -10.27 -2.87 -11.32
N SER A 54 -9.69 -3.43 -12.38
CA SER A 54 -10.22 -4.58 -13.10
C SER A 54 -9.85 -5.94 -12.50
N GLN A 55 -9.07 -6.00 -11.40
CA GLN A 55 -8.82 -7.26 -10.71
C GLN A 55 -10.13 -7.78 -10.10
N SER A 56 -10.52 -8.97 -10.53
CA SER A 56 -11.68 -9.68 -10.01
C SER A 56 -11.20 -10.98 -9.36
N PRO A 57 -11.40 -11.16 -8.05
CA PRO A 57 -11.04 -12.40 -7.37
C PRO A 57 -11.70 -13.63 -8.01
N VAL A 58 -12.95 -13.48 -8.46
CA VAL A 58 -13.71 -14.56 -9.10
C VAL A 58 -13.06 -14.97 -10.43
N LYS A 59 -12.71 -14.01 -11.28
CA LYS A 59 -12.04 -14.31 -12.57
C LYS A 59 -10.64 -14.88 -12.37
N TRP A 60 -9.97 -14.47 -11.30
CA TRP A 60 -8.68 -15.02 -10.94
C TRP A 60 -8.81 -16.49 -10.53
N GLU A 61 -9.78 -16.81 -9.69
CA GLU A 61 -10.07 -18.20 -9.28
C GLU A 61 -10.45 -19.08 -10.49
N GLU A 62 -11.37 -18.61 -11.34
CA GLU A 62 -11.74 -19.30 -12.60
C GLU A 62 -10.52 -19.55 -13.51
N TYR A 63 -9.63 -18.56 -13.61
CA TYR A 63 -8.39 -18.70 -14.39
C TYR A 63 -7.45 -19.75 -13.78
N ILE A 64 -7.24 -19.73 -12.46
CA ILE A 64 -6.40 -20.70 -11.75
C ILE A 64 -6.94 -22.12 -11.95
N ASP A 65 -8.25 -22.32 -11.79
CA ASP A 65 -8.89 -23.61 -12.05
C ASP A 65 -8.69 -24.07 -13.50
N SER A 66 -8.78 -23.15 -14.46
CA SER A 66 -8.61 -23.48 -15.88
C SER A 66 -7.21 -23.93 -16.27
N ILE A 67 -6.20 -23.57 -15.48
CA ILE A 67 -4.79 -23.93 -15.73
C ILE A 67 -4.24 -24.96 -14.74
N ALA A 68 -5.03 -25.40 -13.76
CA ALA A 68 -4.56 -26.23 -12.64
C ALA A 68 -3.95 -27.57 -13.08
N ASP A 69 -4.49 -28.16 -14.15
CA ASP A 69 -4.03 -29.45 -14.69
C ASP A 69 -2.93 -29.31 -15.76
N LEU A 70 -2.55 -28.08 -16.13
CA LEU A 70 -1.50 -27.84 -17.11
C LEU A 70 -0.12 -28.00 -16.45
N GLN A 71 0.77 -28.70 -17.15
CA GLN A 71 2.16 -28.79 -16.71
C GLN A 71 2.87 -27.44 -16.94
N PRO A 72 3.76 -26.99 -16.03
CA PRO A 72 4.45 -25.71 -16.15
C PRO A 72 5.19 -25.53 -17.48
N GLU A 73 5.71 -26.61 -18.07
CA GLU A 73 6.43 -26.60 -19.34
C GLU A 73 5.53 -26.21 -20.53
N MET A 74 4.21 -26.30 -20.36
CA MET A 74 3.22 -25.93 -21.37
C MET A 74 2.76 -24.48 -21.25
N LEU A 75 3.14 -23.77 -20.17
CA LEU A 75 2.72 -22.39 -19.91
C LEU A 75 3.77 -21.42 -20.45
N VAL A 76 3.48 -20.83 -21.62
CA VAL A 76 4.29 -19.75 -22.21
C VAL A 76 3.53 -18.44 -22.07
N PHE A 77 4.08 -17.49 -21.32
CA PHE A 77 3.50 -16.17 -21.11
C PHE A 77 4.19 -15.14 -22.01
N SER A 78 3.40 -14.44 -22.83
CA SER A 78 3.85 -13.29 -23.61
C SER A 78 3.13 -12.04 -23.12
N ASP A 79 3.88 -10.97 -22.89
CA ASP A 79 3.33 -9.67 -22.48
C ASP A 79 3.94 -8.55 -23.34
N GLU A 80 3.14 -7.51 -23.58
CA GLU A 80 3.59 -6.32 -24.28
C GLU A 80 4.08 -5.30 -23.27
N SER A 81 5.37 -4.98 -23.31
CA SER A 81 5.95 -3.93 -22.48
C SER A 81 6.16 -2.66 -23.29
N ALA A 82 5.69 -1.53 -22.75
CA ALA A 82 6.00 -0.22 -23.32
C ALA A 82 7.48 0.13 -23.09
N ILE A 83 8.17 0.54 -24.16
CA ILE A 83 9.52 1.10 -24.06
C ILE A 83 9.38 2.61 -23.93
N VAL A 84 9.87 3.17 -22.82
CA VAL A 84 9.93 4.62 -22.63
C VAL A 84 11.28 5.13 -23.12
N GLN A 85 11.28 5.97 -24.17
CA GLN A 85 12.48 6.71 -24.59
C GLN A 85 12.70 7.92 -23.68
N TRP A 86 13.68 7.82 -22.79
CA TRP A 86 14.02 8.86 -21.81
C TRP A 86 14.54 10.15 -22.46
N GLU A 87 15.12 10.08 -23.66
CA GLU A 87 15.74 11.21 -24.36
C GLU A 87 14.75 12.32 -24.79
N LEU A 88 13.45 12.02 -24.87
CA LEU A 88 12.41 13.00 -25.22
C LEU A 88 11.89 13.79 -24.00
N TYR A 89 12.08 13.29 -22.78
CA TYR A 89 11.56 13.94 -21.55
C TYR A 89 12.49 15.03 -20.99
N CYS A 90 13.81 14.95 -21.23
CA CYS A 90 14.76 15.93 -20.70
C CYS A 90 14.82 17.27 -21.46
N ASN A 91 14.11 17.43 -22.59
CA ASN A 91 14.11 18.68 -23.38
C ASN A 91 12.91 19.59 -23.12
N TYR A 92 12.00 19.21 -22.21
CA TYR A 92 10.81 19.99 -21.85
C TYR A 92 10.70 20.29 -20.34
N GLY A 93 11.80 20.19 -19.59
CA GLY A 93 11.90 20.57 -18.18
C GLY A 93 12.66 21.87 -17.97
#